data_AF-A0A7C1SCR3-F1
#
_entry.id   AF-A0A7C1SCR3-F1
#
_cell.length_a   1.000
_cell.length_b   1.000
_cell.length_c   1.000
_cell.angle_alpha   90.00
_cell.angle_beta   90.00
_cell.angle_gamma   90.00
#
_symmetry.space_group_name_H-M   'P 1'
#
loop_
_entity.id
_entity.type
_entity.pdbx_description
1 polymer ?
#
loop_
_entity_poly.entity_id
_entity_poly.type
_entity_poly.pdbx_seq_one_letter_code
_entity_poly.pdbx_strand_id
1 'polypeptide(L)'
;MRDGYGLKYTIARYYTPSGRSIQAQGIVPDIKVKKRLSGESAMVESEEGLLKEKDLKNHLDAEPDAGNKEKSDSSTNGDRKNKIKMPRSDSRYGPLKIKMLESDNQVIRALEVLISYNILKERK
;
A
#
# COMPACT_ATOMS: atom_id res chain seq x y z
N MET A 1 21.90 27.81 11.56
CA MET A 1 21.22 27.04 12.62
C MET A 1 22.21 26.90 13.78
N ARG A 2 22.06 27.72 14.82
CA ARG A 2 22.71 27.50 16.12
C ARG A 2 21.55 27.19 17.08
N ASP A 3 21.81 26.38 18.12
CA ASP A 3 20.82 25.85 19.09
C ASP A 3 20.28 24.42 18.80
N GLY A 4 20.92 23.65 17.93
CA GLY A 4 20.63 22.20 17.77
C GLY A 4 19.35 21.85 17.00
N TYR A 5 18.65 22.84 16.46
CA TYR A 5 17.51 22.62 15.57
C TYR A 5 17.93 22.04 14.21
N GLY A 6 17.07 21.21 13.61
CA GLY A 6 17.26 20.64 12.28
C GLY A 6 16.08 20.95 11.36
N LEU A 7 16.36 21.37 10.14
CA LEU A 7 15.34 21.61 9.11
C LEU A 7 15.26 20.40 8.18
N LYS A 8 14.10 19.75 8.12
CA LYS A 8 13.81 18.77 7.07
C LYS A 8 13.31 19.51 5.84
N TYR A 9 14.12 19.51 4.78
CA TYR A 9 13.79 20.20 3.53
C TYR A 9 13.86 19.24 2.35
N THR A 10 12.85 19.27 1.48
CA THR A 10 12.82 18.48 0.25
C THR A 10 13.52 19.26 -0.86
N ILE A 11 14.71 18.82 -1.26
CA ILE A 11 15.55 19.52 -2.27
C ILE A 11 15.38 19.00 -3.70
N ALA A 12 14.71 17.87 -3.89
CA ALA A 12 14.61 17.20 -5.18
C ALA A 12 13.32 16.39 -5.28
N ARG A 13 12.93 16.07 -6.51
CA ARG A 13 11.81 15.20 -6.87
C ARG A 13 12.32 13.90 -7.49
N TYR A 14 11.58 12.82 -7.27
CA TYR A 14 11.86 11.53 -7.88
C TYR A 14 11.08 11.36 -9.18
N TYR A 15 11.78 10.91 -10.22
CA TYR A 15 11.24 10.63 -11.54
C TYR A 15 11.57 9.19 -11.94
N THR A 16 10.67 8.56 -12.69
CA THR A 16 10.97 7.29 -13.37
C THR A 16 11.98 7.55 -14.51
N PRO A 17 12.69 6.52 -15.01
CA PRO A 17 13.54 6.66 -16.20
C PRO A 17 12.80 7.20 -17.44
N SER A 18 11.48 7.05 -17.49
CA SER A 18 10.61 7.63 -18.52
C SER A 18 10.23 9.10 -18.29
N GLY A 19 10.74 9.75 -17.24
CA GLY A 19 10.50 11.17 -16.96
C GLY A 19 9.19 11.49 -16.23
N ARG A 20 8.50 10.49 -15.67
CA ARG A 20 7.25 10.70 -14.90
C ARG A 20 7.55 10.94 -13.42
N SER A 21 6.96 11.98 -12.82
CA SER A 21 7.06 12.21 -11.36
C SER A 21 6.22 11.18 -10.59
N ILE A 22 6.78 10.66 -9.50
CA ILE A 22 6.06 9.68 -8.65
C ILE A 22 5.44 10.30 -7.41
N GLN A 23 5.72 11.58 -7.11
CA GLN A 23 5.12 12.27 -5.96
C GLN A 23 3.60 12.34 -6.06
N ALA A 24 2.93 12.12 -4.92
CA ALA A 24 1.47 12.07 -4.76
C ALA A 24 0.73 10.99 -5.58
N GLN A 25 1.32 10.48 -6.67
CA GLN A 25 0.75 9.44 -7.53
C GLN A 25 1.19 8.03 -7.13
N GLY A 26 2.43 7.85 -6.69
CA GLY A 26 3.04 6.54 -6.45
C GLY A 26 3.36 5.77 -7.74
N ILE A 27 3.72 4.50 -7.58
CA ILE A 27 3.99 3.57 -8.68
C ILE A 27 2.74 2.71 -8.89
N VAL A 28 2.26 2.66 -10.13
CA VAL A 28 1.16 1.77 -10.51
C VAL A 28 1.75 0.39 -10.81
N PRO A 29 1.31 -0.68 -10.15
CA PRO A 29 1.77 -2.03 -10.47
C PRO A 29 1.20 -2.44 -11.84
N ASP A 30 2.01 -3.14 -12.64
CA ASP A 30 1.55 -3.67 -13.93
C ASP A 30 0.45 -4.72 -13.74
N ILE A 31 0.55 -5.52 -12.67
CA ILE A 31 -0.39 -6.58 -12.34
C ILE A 31 -0.91 -6.35 -10.93
N LYS A 32 -2.20 -6.01 -10.82
CA LYS A 32 -2.89 -5.91 -9.54
C LYS A 32 -3.26 -7.31 -9.04
N VAL A 33 -2.59 -7.75 -7.98
CA VAL A 33 -2.90 -9.03 -7.31
C VAL A 33 -3.79 -8.76 -6.10
N LYS A 34 -5.00 -9.33 -6.11
CA LYS A 34 -5.89 -9.24 -4.95
C LYS A 34 -5.31 -10.07 -3.80
N LYS A 35 -5.28 -9.51 -2.59
CA LYS A 35 -4.93 -10.28 -1.40
C LYS A 35 -6.04 -11.28 -1.12
N ARG A 36 -5.70 -12.56 -0.96
CA ARG A 36 -6.66 -13.54 -0.44
C ARG A 36 -6.83 -13.30 1.06
N LEU A 37 -7.97 -12.74 1.45
CA LEU A 37 -8.38 -12.68 2.85
C LEU A 37 -9.16 -13.96 3.15
N SER A 38 -8.70 -14.75 4.13
CA SER A 38 -9.49 -15.86 4.66
C SER A 38 -10.61 -15.30 5.53
N GLY A 39 -11.86 -15.37 5.05
CA GLY A 39 -13.08 -14.94 5.76
C GLY A 39 -14.01 -14.07 4.90
N GLU A 40 -15.28 -13.95 5.33
CA GLU A 40 -16.42 -13.27 4.68
C GLU A 40 -16.26 -11.74 4.50
N SER A 41 -15.05 -11.21 4.69
CA SER A 41 -14.68 -9.82 4.42
C SER A 41 -13.92 -9.72 3.10
N ALA A 42 -14.45 -10.35 2.05
CA ALA A 42 -13.84 -10.49 0.73
C ALA A 42 -13.83 -9.20 -0.11
N MET A 43 -14.16 -8.05 0.46
CA MET A 43 -14.23 -6.77 -0.25
C MET A 43 -13.65 -5.65 0.61
N VAL A 44 -12.35 -5.70 0.89
CA VAL A 44 -11.64 -4.47 1.23
C VAL A 44 -10.45 -4.42 0.29
N GLU A 45 -10.57 -3.58 -0.74
CA GLU A 45 -9.44 -3.21 -1.57
C GLU A 45 -8.29 -2.86 -0.64
N SER A 46 -7.26 -3.70 -0.63
CA SER A 46 -6.23 -3.72 0.42
C SER A 46 -5.34 -2.46 0.42
N GLU A 47 -5.68 -1.46 -0.39
CA GLU A 47 -5.06 -0.14 -0.45
C GLU A 47 -5.88 0.99 0.19
N GLU A 48 -7.19 0.83 0.39
CA GLU A 48 -8.06 1.93 0.86
C GLU A 48 -7.79 2.36 2.32
N GLY A 49 -7.05 1.54 3.08
CA GLY A 49 -6.72 1.81 4.48
C GLY A 49 -5.27 2.24 4.74
N LEU A 50 -4.40 2.25 3.73
CA LEU A 50 -2.99 2.63 3.89
C LEU A 50 -2.82 4.13 3.65
N LEU A 51 -2.15 4.82 4.58
CA LEU A 51 -1.81 6.23 4.42
C LEU A 51 -0.92 6.40 3.18
N LYS A 52 -1.40 7.15 2.18
CA LYS A 52 -0.61 7.50 0.99
C LYS A 52 0.08 8.85 1.23
N GLU A 53 1.15 9.13 0.47
CA GLU A 53 1.89 10.40 0.56
C GLU A 53 0.96 11.61 0.36
N LYS A 54 0.06 11.54 -0.62
CA LYS A 54 -0.96 12.57 -0.92
C LYS A 54 -1.92 12.87 0.24
N ASP A 55 -2.06 11.96 1.21
CA ASP A 55 -2.96 12.15 2.35
C ASP A 55 -2.24 12.87 3.51
N LEU A 56 -0.93 13.12 3.39
CA LEU A 56 -0.15 13.83 4.39
C LEU A 56 -0.40 15.34 4.31
N LYS A 57 -0.37 15.99 5.48
CA LYS A 57 -0.37 17.44 5.58
C LYS A 57 0.89 17.99 4.92
N ASN A 58 0.74 19.02 4.09
CA ASN A 58 1.83 19.64 3.31
C ASN A 58 2.54 18.65 2.35
N HIS A 59 1.82 17.68 1.78
CA HIS A 59 2.34 16.91 0.66
C HIS A 59 2.59 17.82 -0.56
N LEU A 60 3.47 17.40 -1.45
CA LEU A 60 3.76 18.12 -2.69
C LEU A 60 2.85 17.61 -3.82
N ASP A 61 2.40 18.50 -4.69
CA ASP A 61 1.57 18.16 -5.85
C ASP A 61 2.36 17.44 -6.95
N ALA A 62 1.67 16.65 -7.78
CA ALA A 62 2.31 15.85 -8.83
C ALA A 62 3.04 16.68 -9.89
N GLU A 63 2.49 17.83 -10.28
CA GLU A 63 3.08 18.74 -11.27
C GLU A 63 3.52 20.06 -10.63
N PRO A 64 4.69 20.60 -11.00
CA PRO A 64 5.24 21.81 -10.38
C PRO A 64 4.54 23.10 -10.82
N ASP A 65 3.70 23.07 -11.86
CA ASP A 65 3.14 24.28 -12.51
C ASP A 65 1.63 24.17 -12.84
N ALA A 66 0.91 23.22 -12.22
CA ALA A 66 -0.54 23.25 -12.24
C ALA A 66 -1.02 24.40 -11.35
N GLY A 67 -1.06 25.59 -11.95
CA GLY A 67 -1.23 26.89 -11.30
C GLY A 67 -2.18 26.88 -10.11
N ASN A 68 -1.69 27.51 -9.03
CA ASN A 68 -2.42 28.11 -7.93
C ASN A 68 -3.95 27.89 -7.98
N LYS A 69 -4.40 26.69 -7.63
CA LYS A 69 -5.72 26.54 -7.03
C LYS A 69 -5.46 26.47 -5.56
N GLU A 70 -5.52 27.63 -4.91
CA GLU A 70 -5.92 27.73 -3.52
C GLU A 70 -7.13 26.82 -3.32
N LYS A 71 -6.89 25.59 -2.87
CA LYS A 71 -7.85 24.90 -2.02
C LYS A 71 -7.49 25.32 -0.61
N SER A 72 -7.97 26.53 -0.31
CA SER A 72 -8.40 26.94 1.02
C SER A 72 -8.81 25.74 1.84
N ASP A 73 -8.40 25.73 3.10
CA ASP A 73 -8.92 24.88 4.16
C ASP A 73 -10.37 24.46 3.92
N SER A 74 -10.58 23.24 3.39
CA SER A 74 -11.80 22.52 3.66
C SER A 74 -11.51 21.66 4.87
N SER A 75 -11.77 22.25 6.02
CA SER A 75 -12.25 21.56 7.20
C SER A 75 -13.44 20.69 6.82
N THR A 76 -13.17 19.53 6.22
CA THR A 76 -14.17 18.46 6.12
C THR A 76 -14.24 17.83 7.50
N ASN A 77 -15.06 18.45 8.36
CA ASN A 77 -15.85 17.72 9.35
C ASN A 77 -16.74 16.74 8.56
N GLY A 78 -16.14 15.62 8.14
CA GLY A 78 -16.81 14.50 7.51
C GLY A 78 -16.69 13.32 8.45
N ASP A 79 -17.82 12.99 9.07
CA ASP A 79 -18.16 11.71 9.69
C ASP A 79 -16.99 10.71 9.85
N ARG A 80 -16.50 10.57 11.08
CA ARG A 80 -15.71 9.41 11.52
C ARG A 80 -16.58 8.15 11.58
N LYS A 81 -17.34 7.84 10.52
CA LYS A 81 -18.13 6.61 10.46
C LYS A 81 -17.22 5.45 10.04
N ASN A 82 -17.01 4.56 11.01
CA ASN A 82 -16.49 3.21 10.88
C ASN A 82 -15.16 3.06 10.14
N LYS A 83 -14.07 3.48 10.81
CA LYS A 83 -12.80 2.76 10.66
C LYS A 83 -13.02 1.32 11.13
N ILE A 84 -13.30 0.41 10.18
CA ILE A 84 -13.06 -1.01 10.39
C ILE A 84 -11.60 -1.10 10.84
N LYS A 85 -11.40 -1.40 12.12
CA LYS A 85 -10.08 -1.64 12.68
C LYS A 85 -9.56 -2.89 12.00
N MET A 86 -8.81 -2.74 10.90
CA MET A 86 -7.97 -3.83 10.46
C MET A 86 -7.10 -4.19 11.67
N PRO A 87 -7.07 -5.46 12.10
CA PRO A 87 -6.17 -5.85 13.17
C PRO A 87 -4.77 -5.43 12.73
N ARG A 88 -4.13 -4.55 13.52
CA ARG A 88 -2.72 -4.23 13.33
C ARG A 88 -2.04 -5.57 13.27
N SER A 89 -1.46 -5.90 12.11
CA SER A 89 -0.82 -7.18 11.88
C SER A 89 0.11 -7.46 13.06
N ASP A 90 -0.27 -8.39 13.92
CA ASP A 90 0.55 -8.82 15.04
C ASP A 90 1.85 -9.35 14.43
N SER A 91 2.89 -8.52 14.54
CA SER A 91 4.29 -8.78 14.23
C SER A 91 4.64 -9.22 12.81
N ARG A 92 5.41 -8.38 12.10
CA ARG A 92 6.18 -8.77 10.91
C ARG A 92 7.25 -9.85 11.20
N TYR A 93 7.49 -10.18 12.47
CA TYR A 93 8.48 -11.15 12.95
C TYR A 93 7.96 -11.97 14.15
N GLY A 94 6.69 -12.38 14.12
CA GLY A 94 6.11 -13.30 15.12
C GLY A 94 6.20 -14.77 14.68
N PRO A 95 5.86 -15.75 15.56
CA PRO A 95 5.79 -17.14 15.17
C PRO A 95 4.74 -17.35 14.07
N LEU A 96 5.16 -17.97 12.96
CA LEU A 96 4.31 -18.22 11.79
C LEU A 96 3.15 -19.17 12.16
N LYS A 97 1.92 -18.65 12.14
CA LYS A 97 0.70 -19.47 12.32
C LYS A 97 0.22 -19.94 10.96
N ILE A 98 -0.24 -21.18 10.87
CA ILE A 98 -0.78 -21.79 9.63
C ILE A 98 -1.85 -20.90 8.98
N LYS A 99 -2.79 -20.37 9.77
CA LYS A 99 -3.85 -19.45 9.30
C LYS A 99 -3.32 -18.18 8.64
N MET A 100 -2.14 -17.70 9.01
CA MET A 100 -1.52 -16.51 8.39
C MET A 100 -0.87 -16.88 7.06
N LEU A 101 -0.26 -18.06 6.96
CA LEU A 101 0.34 -18.58 5.74
C LEU A 101 -0.71 -18.86 4.66
N GLU A 102 -1.90 -19.32 5.05
CA GLU A 102 -3.04 -19.50 4.13
C GLU A 102 -3.57 -18.19 3.55
N SER A 103 -3.22 -17.03 4.12
CA SER A 103 -3.59 -15.73 3.55
C SER A 103 -2.52 -15.16 2.62
N ASP A 104 -1.35 -15.81 2.54
CA ASP A 104 -0.25 -15.37 1.70
C ASP A 104 -0.38 -15.96 0.29
N ASN A 105 -0.50 -15.08 -0.70
CA ASN A 105 -0.61 -15.46 -2.10
C ASN A 105 0.60 -16.26 -2.60
N GLN A 106 1.81 -15.98 -2.11
CA GLN A 106 3.03 -16.66 -2.55
C GLN A 106 3.08 -18.10 -2.02
N VAL A 107 2.74 -18.29 -0.75
CA VAL A 107 2.76 -19.61 -0.10
C VAL A 107 1.72 -20.54 -0.73
N ILE A 108 0.48 -20.05 -0.91
CA ILE A 108 -0.58 -20.83 -1.56
C ILE A 108 -0.17 -21.19 -2.98
N ARG A 109 0.38 -20.23 -3.74
CA ARG A 109 0.78 -20.49 -5.12
C ARG A 109 1.85 -21.57 -5.22
N ALA A 110 2.84 -21.55 -4.32
CA ALA A 110 3.85 -22.59 -4.25
C ALA A 110 3.23 -23.97 -3.94
N LEU A 111 2.28 -24.02 -3.00
CA LEU A 111 1.56 -25.24 -2.66
C LEU A 111 0.75 -25.79 -3.85
N GLU A 112 0.01 -24.94 -4.57
CA GLU A 112 -0.71 -25.33 -5.80
C GLU A 112 0.23 -25.93 -6.85
N VAL A 113 1.41 -25.33 -7.05
CA VAL A 113 2.42 -25.83 -7.98
C VAL A 113 2.94 -27.21 -7.54
N LEU A 114 3.19 -27.43 -6.25
CA LEU A 114 3.64 -28.74 -5.74
C LEU A 114 2.57 -29.82 -5.88
N ILE A 115 1.31 -29.51 -5.54
CA ILE A 115 0.19 -30.46 -5.69
C ILE A 115 0.02 -30.83 -7.17
N SER A 116 0.00 -29.83 -8.06
CA SER A 116 -0.13 -30.08 -9.50
C SER A 116 1.01 -30.91 -10.06
N TYR A 117 2.25 -30.69 -9.61
CA TYR A 117 3.39 -31.53 -9.99
C TYR A 117 3.21 -33.00 -9.58
N ASN A 118 2.77 -33.26 -8.35
CA ASN A 118 2.53 -34.63 -7.89
C ASN A 118 1.44 -35.33 -8.71
N ILE A 119 0.32 -34.65 -8.99
CA ILE A 119 -0.77 -35.19 -9.82
C ILE A 119 -0.27 -35.54 -11.23
N LEU A 120 0.55 -34.67 -11.83
CA LEU A 120 1.11 -34.92 -13.17
C LEU A 120 2.13 -36.06 -13.17
N LYS A 121 2.89 -36.20 -12.08
CA LYS A 121 3.86 -37.29 -11.92
C LYS A 121 3.17 -38.64 -11.77
N GLU A 122 2.07 -38.72 -11.03
CA GLU A 122 1.29 -39.96 -10.81
C GLU A 122 0.52 -40.44 -12.05
N ARG A 123 0.29 -39.56 -13.03
CA ARG A 123 -0.39 -39.90 -14.30
C ARG A 123 0.57 -40.37 -15.41
N LYS A 124 1.87 -40.37 -15.19
CA LYS A 124 2.87 -40.98 -16.07
C LYS A 124 3.17 -42.40 -15.60
#